data_AF-A0AAV6A0I4-F1
#
_entry.id   AF-A0AAV6A0I4-F1
#
_cell.length_a   1.000
_cell.length_b   1.000
_cell.length_c   1.000
_cell.angle_alpha   90.00
_cell.angle_beta   90.00
_cell.angle_gamma   90.00
#
_symmetry.space_group_name_H-M   'P 1'
#
loop_
_entity.id
_entity.type
_entity.pdbx_description
1 polymer ?
#
loop_
_entity_poly.entity_id
_entity_poly.type
_entity_poly.pdbx_seq_one_letter_code
_entity_poly.pdbx_strand_id
1 'polypeptide(L)'
;LAFVISCFFCGLMGAIHCHYLRFVSPFVFTFFFSTDLVIFNMVGGLGSFWGPLAGSVLLTALGEQLFAAGYYKSLVYALVLLVVILALPGGLIQLPRMREAWAARRLRLAKAPVTAVER
;
A
#
# COMPACT_ATOMS: atom_id res chain seq x y z
N LEU A 1 -12.86 -4.34 -24.30
CA LEU A 1 -11.39 -4.37 -24.46
C LEU A 1 -10.65 -4.42 -23.12
N ALA A 2 -10.93 -3.50 -22.19
CA ALA A 2 -10.25 -3.44 -20.88
C ALA A 2 -10.25 -4.78 -20.11
N PHE A 3 -11.41 -5.45 -20.01
CA PHE A 3 -11.51 -6.77 -19.36
C PHE A 3 -10.60 -7.83 -20.01
N VAL A 4 -10.59 -7.90 -21.35
CA VAL A 4 -9.76 -8.86 -22.11
C VAL A 4 -8.28 -8.60 -21.86
N ILE A 5 -7.86 -7.34 -21.85
CA ILE A 5 -6.48 -6.94 -21.55
C ILE A 5 -6.11 -7.33 -20.12
N SER A 6 -6.98 -7.08 -19.14
CA SER A 6 -6.76 -7.49 -17.74
C SER A 6 -6.67 -9.00 -17.59
N CYS A 7 -7.56 -9.77 -18.22
CA CYS A 7 -7.53 -11.23 -18.21
C CYS A 7 -6.25 -11.79 -18.86
N PHE A 8 -5.77 -11.17 -19.93
CA PHE A 8 -4.52 -11.56 -20.58
C PHE A 8 -3.32 -11.44 -19.61
N PHE A 9 -3.17 -10.29 -18.94
CA PHE A 9 -2.10 -10.11 -17.95
C PHE A 9 -2.26 -10.99 -16.71
N CYS A 10 -3.50 -11.19 -16.23
CA CYS A 10 -3.80 -12.06 -15.10
C CYS A 10 -3.41 -13.52 -15.41
N GLY A 11 -3.80 -14.04 -16.58
CA GLY A 11 -3.45 -15.39 -17.01
C GLY A 11 -1.94 -15.58 -17.21
N LEU A 12 -1.27 -14.57 -17.79
CA LEU A 12 0.18 -14.60 -17.97
C LEU A 12 0.93 -14.70 -16.63
N MET A 13 0.56 -13.88 -15.66
CA MET A 13 1.17 -13.91 -14.32
C MET A 13 0.92 -15.25 -13.62
N GLY A 14 -0.30 -15.81 -13.72
CA GLY A 14 -0.62 -17.12 -13.16
C GLY A 14 0.22 -18.25 -13.77
N ALA A 15 0.39 -18.26 -15.09
CA ALA A 15 1.20 -19.26 -15.79
C ALA A 15 2.69 -19.19 -15.37
N ILE A 16 3.25 -17.98 -15.30
CA ILE A 16 4.63 -17.75 -14.85
C ILE A 16 4.80 -18.21 -13.38
N HIS A 17 3.82 -17.91 -12.52
CA HIS A 17 3.88 -18.27 -11.10
C HIS A 17 3.87 -19.79 -10.87
N CYS A 18 3.01 -20.52 -11.59
CA CYS A 18 3.00 -21.99 -11.54
C CYS A 18 4.32 -22.59 -12.03
N HIS A 19 4.91 -22.02 -13.08
CA HIS A 19 6.21 -22.46 -13.58
C HIS A 19 7.34 -22.20 -12.56
N TYR A 20 7.32 -21.03 -11.90
CA TYR A 20 8.29 -20.66 -10.88
C TYR A 20 8.26 -21.61 -9.68
N LEU A 21 7.07 -21.92 -9.17
CA LEU A 21 6.91 -22.82 -8.02
C LEU A 21 7.20 -24.29 -8.36
N ARG A 22 7.23 -24.67 -9.65
CA ARG A 22 7.38 -26.05 -10.16
C ARG A 22 6.39 -27.08 -9.60
N PHE A 23 5.46 -26.63 -8.76
CA PHE A 23 4.47 -27.42 -8.06
C PHE A 23 3.21 -26.59 -7.88
N VAL A 24 2.06 -27.14 -8.30
CA VAL A 24 0.76 -26.49 -8.18
C VAL A 24 0.05 -27.08 -6.98
N SER A 25 0.05 -26.35 -5.87
CA SER A 25 -0.67 -26.72 -4.65
C SER A 25 -1.81 -25.74 -4.38
N PRO A 26 -3.02 -26.19 -4.02
CA PRO A 26 -4.07 -25.29 -3.56
C PRO A 26 -3.69 -24.57 -2.24
N PHE A 27 -2.66 -25.06 -1.53
CA PHE A 27 -2.21 -24.47 -0.29
C PHE A 27 -1.52 -23.10 -0.45
N VAL A 28 -1.03 -22.75 -1.65
CA VAL A 28 -0.50 -21.39 -1.89
C VAL A 28 -1.60 -20.38 -2.22
N PHE A 29 -2.77 -20.86 -2.67
CA PHE A 29 -3.95 -20.03 -2.97
C PHE A 29 -4.93 -20.03 -1.79
N THR A 30 -4.46 -19.58 -0.63
CA THR A 30 -5.29 -19.49 0.58
C THR A 30 -6.09 -18.19 0.62
N PHE A 31 -7.12 -18.16 1.47
CA PHE A 31 -7.87 -16.95 1.79
C PHE A 31 -6.96 -15.79 2.25
N PHE A 32 -5.88 -16.10 2.95
CA PHE A 32 -4.88 -15.13 3.38
C PHE A 32 -4.22 -14.42 2.19
N PHE A 33 -3.85 -15.17 1.14
CA PHE A 33 -3.27 -14.58 -0.08
C PHE A 33 -4.23 -13.58 -0.76
N SER A 34 -5.52 -13.93 -0.86
CA SER A 34 -6.52 -13.00 -1.40
C SER A 34 -6.69 -11.75 -0.54
N THR A 35 -6.58 -11.89 0.78
CA THR A 35 -6.69 -10.77 1.72
C THR A 35 -5.48 -9.85 1.61
N ASP A 36 -4.28 -10.41 1.48
CA ASP A 36 -3.05 -9.65 1.29
C ASP A 36 -3.11 -8.78 0.02
N LEU A 37 -3.66 -9.31 -1.08
CA LEU A 37 -3.88 -8.52 -2.31
C LEU A 37 -4.78 -7.30 -2.07
N VAL A 38 -5.84 -7.44 -1.28
CA VAL A 38 -6.73 -6.33 -0.91
C VAL A 38 -5.99 -5.32 -0.02
N ILE A 39 -5.20 -5.81 0.93
CA ILE A 39 -4.40 -4.97 1.82
C ILE A 39 -3.38 -4.15 1.03
N PHE A 40 -2.66 -4.75 0.07
CA PHE A 40 -1.71 -4.02 -0.78
C PHE A 40 -2.39 -2.91 -1.58
N ASN A 41 -3.59 -3.16 -2.10
CA ASN A 41 -4.39 -2.14 -2.79
C ASN A 41 -4.85 -1.03 -1.84
N MET A 42 -5.31 -1.38 -0.64
CA MET A 42 -5.77 -0.42 0.36
C MET A 42 -4.65 0.46 0.90
N VAL A 43 -3.49 -0.11 1.22
CA VAL A 43 -2.29 0.61 1.68
C VAL A 43 -1.63 1.40 0.55
N GLY A 44 -1.71 0.92 -0.69
CA GLY A 44 -1.23 1.64 -1.86
C GLY A 44 -2.10 2.85 -2.26
N GLY A 45 -3.42 2.70 -2.13
CA GLY A 45 -4.44 3.70 -2.43
C GLY A 45 -5.41 3.23 -3.53
N LEU A 46 -6.72 3.30 -3.25
CA LEU A 46 -7.81 2.77 -4.09
C LEU A 46 -8.08 3.52 -5.43
N GLY A 47 -7.27 4.52 -5.78
CA GLY A 47 -7.57 5.46 -6.87
C GLY A 47 -6.51 5.54 -7.98
N SER A 48 -5.46 4.72 -7.95
CA SER A 48 -4.39 4.80 -8.94
C SER A 48 -3.68 3.47 -9.18
N PHE A 49 -3.31 3.22 -10.44
CA PHE A 49 -2.61 2.02 -10.88
C PHE A 49 -1.25 1.82 -10.17
N TRP A 50 -0.56 2.91 -9.85
CA TRP A 50 0.76 2.87 -9.19
C TRP A 50 0.69 2.63 -7.68
N GLY A 51 -0.50 2.77 -7.09
CA GLY A 51 -0.71 2.69 -5.64
C GLY A 51 -0.45 1.29 -5.12
N PRO A 52 -1.18 0.29 -5.63
CA PRO A 52 -1.01 -1.11 -5.23
C PRO A 52 0.42 -1.61 -5.43
N LEU A 53 1.10 -1.16 -6.50
CA LEU A 53 2.48 -1.54 -6.77
C LEU A 53 3.45 -1.01 -5.71
N ALA A 54 3.30 0.25 -5.30
CA ALA A 54 4.09 0.81 -4.20
C ALA A 54 3.72 0.17 -2.86
N GLY A 55 2.43 -0.10 -2.63
CA GLY A 55 1.90 -0.74 -1.43
C GLY A 55 2.42 -2.16 -1.24
N SER A 56 2.44 -2.96 -2.30
CA SER A 56 2.97 -4.33 -2.27
C SER A 56 4.47 -4.32 -2.00
N VAL A 57 5.26 -3.47 -2.69
CA VAL A 57 6.71 -3.40 -2.47
C VAL A 57 7.02 -2.97 -1.03
N LEU A 58 6.35 -1.94 -0.51
CA LEU A 58 6.57 -1.48 0.86
C LEU A 58 6.24 -2.58 1.86
N LEU A 59 5.03 -3.15 1.80
CA LEU A 59 4.57 -4.14 2.77
C LEU A 59 5.36 -5.46 2.69
N THR A 60 5.74 -5.89 1.48
CA THR A 60 6.61 -7.06 1.32
C THR A 60 8.00 -6.82 1.90
N ALA A 61 8.63 -5.67 1.62
CA ALA A 61 9.96 -5.35 2.17
C ALA A 61 9.93 -5.23 3.70
N LEU A 62 8.88 -4.59 4.24
CA LEU A 62 8.66 -4.48 5.68
C LEU A 62 8.43 -5.87 6.31
N GLY A 63 7.65 -6.70 5.62
CA GLY A 63 7.37 -8.08 5.98
C GLY A 63 8.63 -8.94 6.01
N GLU A 64 9.53 -8.83 5.03
CA GLU A 64 10.82 -9.52 4.97
C GLU A 64 11.72 -9.16 6.16
N GLN A 65 11.82 -7.87 6.50
CA GLN A 65 12.62 -7.41 7.64
C GLN A 65 12.08 -7.95 8.98
N LEU A 66 10.76 -7.98 9.15
CA LEU A 66 10.12 -8.63 10.29
C LEU A 66 10.26 -10.16 10.25
N PHE A 67 10.31 -10.75 9.04
CA PHE A 67 10.46 -12.20 8.84
C PHE A 67 11.77 -12.72 9.42
N ALA A 68 12.83 -11.90 9.38
CA ALA A 68 14.13 -12.20 9.95
C ALA A 68 14.18 -12.19 11.49
N ALA A 69 13.15 -11.65 12.17
CA ALA A 69 13.20 -11.33 13.61
C ALA A 69 12.52 -12.35 14.57
N GLY A 70 11.90 -13.43 14.09
CA GLY A 70 11.54 -14.60 14.94
C GLY A 70 10.05 -14.86 15.29
N TYR A 71 9.82 -15.58 16.39
CA TYR A 71 8.62 -16.41 16.72
C TYR A 71 7.26 -15.69 16.80
N TYR A 72 7.20 -14.38 17.08
CA TYR A 72 5.93 -13.63 17.23
C TYR A 72 5.42 -12.97 15.93
N LYS A 73 5.92 -13.42 14.79
CA LYS A 73 5.75 -12.80 13.46
C LYS A 73 4.34 -12.37 13.09
N SER A 74 3.36 -13.26 13.24
CA SER A 74 1.99 -12.98 12.77
C SER A 74 1.36 -11.82 13.54
N LEU A 75 1.67 -11.70 14.83
CA LEU A 75 1.16 -10.64 15.69
C LEU A 75 1.86 -9.30 15.41
N VAL A 76 3.19 -9.32 15.28
CA VAL A 76 3.98 -8.11 14.98
C VAL A 76 3.64 -7.60 13.57
N TYR A 77 3.46 -8.49 12.60
CA TYR A 77 3.05 -8.11 11.24
C TYR A 77 1.68 -7.43 11.23
N ALA A 78 0.69 -7.96 11.94
CA ALA A 78 -0.63 -7.33 12.07
C ALA A 78 -0.55 -5.95 12.75
N LEU A 79 0.28 -5.80 13.79
CA LEU A 79 0.46 -4.53 14.49
C LEU A 79 1.16 -3.49 13.61
N VAL A 80 2.21 -3.89 12.90
CA VAL A 80 2.91 -3.00 11.97
C VAL A 80 2.00 -2.60 10.81
N LEU A 81 1.21 -3.55 10.29
CA LEU A 81 0.22 -3.26 9.27
C LEU A 81 -0.80 -2.23 9.78
N LEU A 82 -1.30 -2.37 11.00
CA LEU A 82 -2.20 -1.42 11.64
C LEU A 82 -1.55 -0.03 11.73
N VAL A 83 -0.30 0.04 12.17
CA VAL A 83 0.47 1.29 12.24
C VAL A 83 0.62 1.92 10.86
N VAL A 84 0.95 1.15 9.82
CA VAL A 84 1.08 1.65 8.44
C VAL A 84 -0.25 2.20 7.92
N ILE A 85 -1.36 1.50 8.15
CA ILE A 85 -2.70 1.94 7.76
C ILE A 85 -3.10 3.22 8.50
N LEU A 86 -2.81 3.31 9.81
CA LEU A 86 -3.12 4.49 10.63
C LEU A 86 -2.22 5.69 10.30
N ALA A 87 -0.95 5.44 9.99
CA ALA A 87 0.00 6.49 9.65
C ALA A 87 -0.24 7.09 8.26
N LEU A 88 -0.79 6.31 7.31
CA LEU A 88 -1.08 6.73 5.94
C LEU A 88 -2.57 6.50 5.57
N PRO A 89 -3.51 7.29 6.12
CA PRO A 89 -4.96 7.12 5.88
C PRO A 89 -5.46 7.45 4.46
N GLY A 90 -4.55 7.59 3.50
CA GLY A 90 -4.84 7.80 2.08
C GLY A 90 -4.03 6.92 1.12
N GLY A 91 -3.20 6.03 1.67
CA GLY A 91 -2.23 5.23 0.94
C GLY A 91 -1.00 6.00 0.47
N LEU A 92 0.02 5.26 0.01
CA LEU A 92 1.32 5.79 -0.44
C LEU A 92 1.21 6.88 -1.53
N ILE A 93 0.16 6.85 -2.35
CA ILE A 93 -0.04 7.85 -3.40
C ILE A 93 -0.48 9.22 -2.88
N GLN A 94 -1.03 9.30 -1.67
CA GLN A 94 -1.38 10.57 -1.06
C GLN A 94 -0.22 11.23 -0.33
N LEU A 95 0.93 10.55 -0.13
CA LEU A 95 2.12 11.13 0.51
C LEU A 95 2.60 12.45 -0.12
N PRO A 96 2.78 12.56 -1.46
CA PRO A 96 3.20 13.82 -2.08
C PRO A 96 2.13 14.91 -1.98
N ARG A 97 0.84 14.56 -2.13
CA ARG A 97 -0.28 15.52 -2.01
C ARG A 97 -0.50 16.00 -0.57
N MET A 98 -0.32 15.14 0.43
CA MET A 98 -0.33 15.54 1.84
C MET A 98 0.88 16.43 2.15
N ARG A 99 2.08 16.10 1.67
CA ARG A 99 3.26 16.97 1.85
C ARG A 99 3.00 18.38 1.30
N GLU A 100 2.41 18.49 0.12
CA GLU A 100 2.06 19.77 -0.50
C GLU A 100 0.93 20.49 0.25
N ALA A 101 -0.11 19.78 0.70
CA ALA A 101 -1.19 20.37 1.50
C ALA A 101 -0.70 20.91 2.85
N TRP A 102 0.24 20.21 3.49
CA TRP A 102 0.87 20.63 4.74
C TRP A 102 1.88 21.77 4.53
N ALA A 103 2.67 21.74 3.44
CA ALA A 103 3.56 22.84 3.06
C ALA A 103 2.78 24.11 2.69
N ALA A 104 1.68 23.99 1.95
CA ALA A 104 0.80 25.09 1.60
C ALA A 104 0.08 25.67 2.84
N ARG A 105 -0.28 24.84 3.82
CA ARG A 105 -0.81 25.30 5.11
C ARG A 105 0.22 26.09 5.91
N ARG A 106 1.49 25.66 5.94
CA ARG A 106 2.58 26.40 6.59
C ARG A 106 2.81 27.78 5.96
N LEU A 107 2.79 27.86 4.63
CA LEU A 107 2.97 29.13 3.92
C LEU A 107 1.77 30.07 4.05
N ARG A 108 0.55 29.54 4.16
CA ARG A 108 -0.66 30.34 4.44
C ARG A 108 -0.68 30.91 5.86
N LEU A 109 -0.17 30.18 6.84
CA LEU A 109 -0.01 30.67 8.22
C LEU A 109 1.11 31.70 8.34
N ALA A 110 2.17 31.61 7.53
CA ALA A 110 3.22 32.62 7.46
C ALA A 110 2.77 33.94 6.80
N LYS A 111 1.66 33.94 6.04
CA LYS A 111 1.13 35.10 5.32
C LYS A 111 -0.18 35.65 5.88
N ALA A 112 -0.61 35.25 7.08
CA ALA A 112 -1.75 35.91 7.72
C ALA A 112 -1.31 37.32 8.16
N PRO A 113 -1.81 38.41 7.56
CA PRO A 113 -1.49 39.75 8.01
C PRO A 113 -2.20 40.00 9.35
N VAL A 114 -1.43 40.36 10.37
CA VAL A 114 -1.85 40.66 11.76
C VAL A 114 -2.58 42.03 11.84
N THR A 115 -3.36 42.42 10.82
CA THR A 115 -3.81 43.83 10.68
C THR A 115 -5.31 44.00 10.43
N ALA A 116 -6.16 43.29 11.19
CA ALA A 116 -7.61 43.51 11.11
C ALA A 116 -8.33 43.36 12.47
N VAL A 117 -7.71 43.82 13.57
CA VAL A 117 -8.36 43.90 14.90
C VAL A 117 -8.37 45.33 15.47
N GLU A 118 -7.85 46.33 14.75
CA GLU A 118 -8.04 47.74 15.12
C GLU A 118 -8.75 48.48 13.99
N ARG A 119 -10.07 48.62 14.10
CA ARG A 119 -10.85 49.83 13.81
C ARG A 119 -12.34 49.60 14.05
#